data_AF-A0AAV8Z449-F1
#
_entry.id   AF-A0AAV8Z449-F1
#
_cell.length_a   1.000
_cell.length_b   1.000
_cell.length_c   1.000
_cell.angle_alpha   90.00
_cell.angle_beta   90.00
_cell.angle_gamma   90.00
#
_symmetry.space_group_name_H-M   'P 1'
#
loop_
_entity.id
_entity.type
_entity.pdbx_description
1 polymer ?
#
loop_
_entity_poly.entity_id
_entity_poly.type
_entity_poly.pdbx_seq_one_letter_code
_entity_poly.pdbx_strand_id
1 'polypeptide(L)'
;MLSSLKEKFLNVTQNVPLFSGDEKEQRARPDVNVNAGGEILKHFQDQWEEMHNTNEENASKANRVASDIDKISTKIASDKQNVALISHILLNSNLSANITNCLSSIKDLYAVSESLEKRLIELESVIEETEFQNLKVQHKYHLAQYQLKKEESLEKFKKTLEENHSKNVAEYEAKKKSIFQERQKVFQDAFKSDIELYKSLGTLPEMNNRKKQNGALLEEIQIDFDQSELDQFFSDNAK
;
A
#
# COMPACT_ATOMS: atom_id res chain seq x y z
N MET A 1 66.68 -12.78 -133.12
CA MET A 1 65.61 -12.81 -134.14
C MET A 1 64.23 -12.74 -133.49
N LEU A 2 64.05 -11.77 -132.58
CA LEU A 2 62.81 -11.55 -131.80
C LEU A 2 61.96 -10.39 -132.39
N SER A 3 62.42 -9.77 -133.47
CA SER A 3 61.67 -8.77 -134.25
C SER A 3 60.64 -9.41 -135.19
N SER A 4 60.92 -10.60 -135.72
CA SER A 4 60.07 -11.32 -136.69
C SER A 4 58.76 -11.87 -136.10
N LEU A 5 58.71 -12.13 -134.79
CA LEU A 5 57.47 -12.59 -134.14
C LEU A 5 56.55 -11.41 -133.79
N LYS A 6 57.12 -10.25 -133.46
CA LYS A 6 56.39 -9.02 -133.12
C LYS A 6 55.66 -8.45 -134.34
N GLU A 7 56.26 -8.50 -135.53
CA GLU A 7 55.59 -8.12 -136.79
C GLU A 7 54.44 -9.05 -137.18
N LYS A 8 54.55 -10.36 -136.88
CA LYS A 8 53.47 -11.31 -137.18
C LYS A 8 52.25 -11.15 -136.26
N PHE A 9 52.44 -10.76 -135.00
CA PHE A 9 51.30 -10.43 -134.12
C PHE A 9 50.67 -9.08 -134.46
N LEU A 10 51.46 -8.09 -134.90
CA LEU A 10 50.94 -6.78 -135.32
C LEU A 10 50.10 -6.85 -136.62
N ASN A 11 50.47 -7.74 -137.55
CA ASN A 11 49.73 -7.94 -138.81
C ASN A 11 48.41 -8.72 -138.63
N VAL A 12 48.25 -9.53 -137.58
CA VAL A 12 46.97 -10.20 -137.28
C VAL A 12 45.96 -9.22 -136.68
N THR A 13 46.42 -8.20 -135.95
CA THR A 13 45.56 -7.13 -135.42
C THR A 13 45.11 -6.09 -136.46
N GLN A 14 45.71 -6.07 -137.66
CA GLN A 14 45.36 -5.11 -138.73
C GLN A 14 44.44 -5.67 -139.83
N ASN A 15 44.19 -6.98 -139.90
CA ASN A 15 43.47 -7.62 -141.02
C ASN A 15 42.07 -8.17 -140.70
N VAL A 16 41.38 -7.66 -139.66
CA VAL A 16 39.93 -7.90 -139.51
C VAL A 16 39.21 -6.56 -139.32
N PRO A 17 38.33 -6.17 -140.27
CA PRO A 17 37.51 -4.98 -140.13
C PRO A 17 36.35 -5.32 -139.18
N LEU A 18 36.57 -5.18 -137.88
CA LEU A 18 35.48 -5.18 -136.89
C LEU A 18 35.53 -3.94 -135.97
N PHE A 19 36.49 -3.05 -136.17
CA PHE A 19 36.65 -1.85 -135.34
C PHE A 19 37.09 -0.64 -136.19
N SER A 20 36.13 0.11 -136.73
CA SER A 20 36.23 1.56 -137.04
C SER A 20 34.86 2.12 -137.46
N GLY A 21 34.26 2.95 -136.58
CA GLY A 21 33.31 4.08 -136.82
C GLY A 21 32.00 3.78 -137.58
N ASP A 22 30.81 4.25 -137.19
CA ASP A 22 30.48 5.43 -136.39
C ASP A 22 28.96 5.50 -136.06
N GLU A 23 28.67 6.23 -134.97
CA GLU A 23 27.41 6.93 -134.61
C GLU A 23 26.17 6.18 -134.03
N LYS A 24 26.13 6.22 -132.68
CA LYS A 24 25.03 6.70 -131.80
C LYS A 24 23.62 6.07 -131.90
N GLU A 25 23.36 5.13 -130.99
CA GLU A 25 22.16 5.16 -130.14
C GLU A 25 22.49 4.61 -128.75
N GLN A 26 22.52 5.49 -127.75
CA GLN A 26 22.51 5.12 -126.33
C GLN A 26 21.15 4.49 -126.00
N ARG A 27 21.10 3.19 -125.74
CA ARG A 27 20.03 2.58 -124.93
C ARG A 27 20.67 1.69 -123.87
N ALA A 28 20.32 2.00 -122.62
CA ALA A 28 20.98 1.69 -121.37
C ALA A 28 21.69 0.32 -121.34
N ARG A 29 23.00 0.33 -121.06
CA ARG A 29 23.60 -0.82 -120.36
C ARG A 29 22.73 -1.02 -119.11
N PRO A 30 22.26 -2.23 -118.78
CA PRO A 30 21.62 -2.44 -117.49
C PRO A 30 22.58 -1.84 -116.46
N ASP A 31 22.04 -1.06 -115.54
CA ASP A 31 22.80 -0.43 -114.46
C ASP A 31 23.32 -1.55 -113.56
N VAL A 32 24.41 -2.20 -113.99
CA VAL A 32 25.02 -3.31 -113.29
C VAL A 32 25.75 -2.69 -112.12
N ASN A 33 25.09 -2.74 -110.96
CA ASN A 33 25.67 -2.28 -109.72
C ASN A 33 26.92 -3.12 -109.41
N VAL A 34 28.10 -2.57 -109.73
CA VAL A 34 29.40 -3.20 -109.47
C VAL A 34 29.65 -3.38 -107.97
N ASN A 35 28.91 -2.66 -107.11
CA ASN A 35 28.93 -2.76 -105.66
C ASN A 35 27.91 -3.76 -105.06
N ALA A 36 27.07 -4.43 -105.87
CA ALA A 36 26.06 -5.35 -105.35
C ALA A 36 26.64 -6.47 -104.46
N GLY A 37 27.85 -6.96 -104.77
CA GLY A 37 28.55 -7.92 -103.92
C GLY A 37 28.97 -7.36 -102.55
N GLY A 38 29.34 -6.07 -102.50
CA GLY A 38 29.66 -5.37 -101.26
C GLY A 38 28.42 -5.08 -100.40
N GLU A 39 27.30 -4.73 -101.04
CA GLU A 39 26.02 -4.51 -100.35
C GLU A 39 25.47 -5.80 -99.73
N ILE A 40 25.53 -6.93 -100.45
CA ILE A 40 25.13 -8.25 -99.93
C ILE A 40 26.03 -8.67 -98.77
N LEU A 41 27.36 -8.50 -98.91
CA LEU A 41 28.29 -8.84 -97.83
C LEU A 41 28.02 -7.99 -96.59
N LYS A 42 27.80 -6.68 -96.77
CA LYS A 42 27.44 -5.78 -95.67
C LYS A 42 26.15 -6.20 -94.99
N HIS A 43 25.10 -6.55 -95.75
CA HIS A 43 23.83 -7.00 -95.19
C HIS A 43 23.99 -8.22 -94.27
N PHE A 44 24.76 -9.23 -94.70
CA PHE A 44 25.03 -10.40 -93.86
C PHE A 44 25.96 -10.10 -92.69
N GLN A 45 26.91 -9.17 -92.86
CA GLN A 45 27.78 -8.73 -91.76
C GLN A 45 26.98 -7.99 -90.68
N ASP A 46 26.09 -7.07 -91.08
CA ASP A 46 25.22 -6.31 -90.17
C ASP A 46 24.26 -7.27 -89.43
N GLN A 47 23.65 -8.26 -90.12
CA GLN A 47 22.82 -9.28 -89.50
C GLN A 47 23.58 -10.17 -88.53
N TRP A 48 24.81 -10.56 -88.88
CA TRP A 48 25.65 -11.37 -88.01
C TRP A 48 26.05 -10.59 -86.76
N GLU A 49 26.40 -9.32 -86.90
CA GLU A 49 26.72 -8.43 -85.78
C GLU A 49 25.51 -8.27 -84.84
N GLU A 50 24.32 -8.02 -85.38
CA GLU A 50 23.08 -7.92 -84.60
C GLU A 50 22.78 -9.22 -83.83
N MET A 51 22.88 -10.36 -84.52
CA MET A 51 22.66 -11.67 -83.90
C MET A 51 23.71 -11.97 -82.82
N HIS A 52 24.97 -11.63 -83.05
CA HIS A 52 26.04 -11.82 -82.09
C HIS A 52 25.83 -10.95 -80.83
N ASN A 53 25.52 -9.67 -81.02
CA ASN A 53 25.21 -8.75 -79.92
C ASN A 53 24.01 -9.23 -79.10
N THR A 54 22.95 -9.67 -79.77
CA THR A 54 21.76 -10.22 -79.12
C THR A 54 22.09 -11.49 -78.33
N ASN A 55 22.93 -12.37 -78.87
CA ASN A 55 23.37 -13.59 -78.19
C ASN A 55 24.23 -13.27 -76.95
N GLU A 56 25.14 -12.30 -77.05
CA GLU A 56 25.99 -11.86 -75.94
C GLU A 56 25.15 -11.26 -74.81
N GLU A 57 24.17 -10.41 -75.15
CA GLU A 57 23.21 -9.87 -74.19
C GLU A 57 22.38 -10.98 -73.52
N ASN A 58 21.92 -11.95 -74.30
CA ASN A 58 21.15 -13.06 -73.77
C ASN A 58 21.99 -13.95 -72.84
N ALA A 59 23.24 -14.22 -73.19
CA ALA A 59 24.18 -14.95 -72.34
C ALA A 59 24.44 -14.20 -71.02
N SER A 60 24.62 -12.88 -71.09
CA SER A 60 24.78 -12.02 -69.90
C SER A 60 23.53 -12.04 -68.99
N LYS A 61 22.34 -11.91 -69.58
CA LYS A 61 21.05 -11.99 -68.85
C LYS A 61 20.88 -13.38 -68.22
N ALA A 62 21.19 -14.45 -68.94
CA ALA A 62 21.12 -15.83 -68.43
C ALA A 62 22.08 -16.05 -67.26
N ASN A 63 23.32 -15.56 -67.34
CA ASN A 63 24.30 -15.64 -66.26
C ASN A 63 23.84 -14.87 -65.01
N ARG A 64 23.22 -13.70 -65.19
CA ARG A 64 22.65 -12.93 -64.07
C ARG A 64 21.53 -13.70 -63.37
N VAL A 65 20.60 -14.27 -64.14
CA VAL A 65 19.52 -15.10 -63.60
C VAL A 65 20.06 -16.32 -62.86
N ALA A 66 21.07 -17.00 -63.42
CA ALA A 66 21.72 -18.13 -62.76
C ALA A 66 22.35 -17.72 -61.41
N SER A 67 23.03 -16.56 -61.35
CA SER A 67 23.58 -16.04 -60.10
C SER A 67 22.50 -15.73 -59.07
N ASP A 68 21.36 -15.17 -59.49
CA ASP A 68 20.26 -14.86 -58.57
C ASP A 68 19.56 -16.14 -58.08
N ILE A 69 19.42 -17.17 -58.93
CA ILE A 69 18.93 -18.49 -58.52
C ILE A 69 19.85 -19.12 -57.46
N ASP A 70 21.17 -19.04 -57.64
CA ASP A 70 22.13 -19.59 -56.68
C ASP A 70 22.07 -18.88 -55.32
N LYS A 71 21.97 -17.55 -55.32
CA LYS A 71 21.76 -16.76 -54.08
C LYS A 71 20.46 -17.15 -53.37
N ILE A 72 19.37 -17.34 -54.11
CA ILE A 72 18.09 -17.74 -53.53
C ILE A 72 18.17 -19.16 -52.99
N SER A 73 18.78 -20.08 -53.73
CA SER A 73 18.95 -21.49 -53.34
C SER A 73 19.76 -21.61 -52.05
N THR A 74 20.89 -20.92 -51.96
CA THR A 74 21.74 -20.89 -50.76
C THR A 74 21.02 -20.29 -49.56
N LYS A 75 20.26 -19.20 -49.77
CA LYS A 75 19.43 -18.61 -48.71
C LYS A 75 18.36 -19.58 -48.22
N ILE A 76 17.62 -20.22 -49.12
CA ILE A 76 16.57 -21.20 -48.77
C ILE A 76 17.16 -22.38 -48.01
N ALA A 77 18.35 -22.86 -48.39
CA ALA A 77 19.03 -23.94 -47.68
C ALA A 77 19.39 -23.52 -46.24
N SER A 78 19.92 -22.31 -46.06
CA SER A 78 20.23 -21.74 -44.74
C SER A 78 18.97 -21.57 -43.89
N ASP A 79 17.91 -20.98 -44.45
CA ASP A 79 16.63 -20.76 -43.76
C ASP A 79 16.01 -22.09 -43.33
N LYS A 80 16.07 -23.13 -44.17
CA LYS A 80 15.63 -24.48 -43.82
C LYS A 80 16.38 -25.05 -42.62
N GLN A 81 17.70 -24.87 -42.56
CA GLN A 81 18.51 -25.31 -41.43
C GLN A 81 18.15 -24.54 -40.14
N ASN A 82 17.95 -23.23 -40.24
CA ASN A 82 17.54 -22.40 -39.11
C ASN A 82 16.17 -22.82 -38.56
N VAL A 83 15.19 -23.04 -39.44
CA VAL A 83 13.85 -23.50 -39.05
C VAL A 83 13.93 -24.88 -38.39
N ALA A 84 14.74 -25.80 -38.91
CA ALA A 84 14.95 -27.11 -38.28
C ALA A 84 15.53 -27.00 -36.87
N LEU A 85 16.51 -26.11 -36.66
CA LEU A 85 17.10 -25.86 -35.35
C LEU A 85 16.09 -25.25 -34.38
N ILE A 86 15.33 -24.24 -34.82
CA ILE A 86 14.26 -23.63 -34.01
C ILE A 86 13.21 -24.68 -33.64
N SER A 87 12.76 -25.48 -34.62
CA SER A 87 11.79 -26.55 -34.37
C SER A 87 12.32 -27.57 -33.36
N HIS A 88 13.60 -27.96 -33.47
CA HIS A 88 14.22 -28.88 -32.54
C HIS A 88 14.27 -28.29 -31.12
N ILE A 89 14.65 -27.01 -30.98
CA ILE A 89 14.63 -26.33 -29.68
C ILE A 89 13.21 -26.27 -29.13
N LEU A 90 12.21 -25.87 -29.92
CA LEU A 90 10.84 -25.77 -29.45
C LEU A 90 10.24 -27.11 -29.04
N LEU A 91 10.58 -28.21 -29.73
CA LEU A 91 10.09 -29.55 -29.41
C LEU A 91 10.81 -30.18 -28.21
N ASN A 92 12.12 -30.00 -28.10
CA ASN A 92 12.94 -30.66 -27.09
C ASN A 92 13.21 -29.81 -25.86
N SER A 93 12.97 -28.50 -25.92
CA SER A 93 13.09 -27.64 -24.74
C SER A 93 11.87 -27.82 -23.85
N ASN A 94 12.13 -28.04 -22.56
CA ASN A 94 11.10 -28.00 -21.52
C ASN A 94 10.62 -26.57 -21.23
N LEU A 95 10.71 -25.66 -22.21
CA LEU A 95 10.50 -24.23 -22.03
C LEU A 95 9.04 -23.94 -21.68
N SER A 96 8.09 -24.61 -22.34
CA SER A 96 6.67 -24.55 -21.99
C SER A 96 6.42 -25.06 -20.57
N ALA A 97 6.96 -26.22 -20.21
CA ALA A 97 6.81 -26.77 -18.86
C ALA A 97 7.42 -25.85 -17.80
N ASN A 98 8.59 -25.28 -18.06
CA ASN A 98 9.26 -24.34 -17.16
C ASN A 98 8.46 -23.04 -16.99
N ILE A 99 7.88 -22.50 -18.07
CA ILE A 99 6.99 -21.35 -18.00
C ILE A 99 5.75 -21.69 -17.15
N THR A 100 5.12 -22.83 -17.40
CA THR A 100 3.95 -23.27 -16.63
C THR A 100 4.30 -23.45 -15.15
N ASN A 101 5.44 -24.04 -14.82
CA ASN A 101 5.93 -24.20 -13.44
C ASN A 101 6.25 -22.86 -12.78
N CYS A 102 6.80 -21.90 -13.53
CA CYS A 102 7.05 -20.55 -13.03
C CYS A 102 5.73 -19.84 -12.72
N LEU A 103 4.75 -19.94 -13.63
CA LEU A 103 3.41 -19.39 -13.44
C LEU A 103 2.67 -20.02 -12.26
N SER A 104 2.79 -21.34 -12.06
CA SER A 104 2.21 -22.01 -10.90
C SER A 104 2.88 -21.54 -9.61
N SER A 105 4.20 -21.46 -9.59
CA SER A 105 4.96 -20.97 -8.43
C SER A 105 4.58 -19.53 -8.06
N ILE A 106 4.39 -18.66 -9.06
CA ILE A 106 3.91 -17.29 -8.86
C ILE A 106 2.50 -17.30 -8.26
N LYS A 107 1.59 -18.14 -8.77
CA LYS A 107 0.24 -18.27 -8.24
C LYS A 107 0.23 -18.73 -6.79
N ASP A 108 1.05 -19.72 -6.45
CA ASP A 108 1.18 -20.22 -5.08
C ASP A 108 1.74 -19.14 -4.16
N LEU A 109 2.72 -18.36 -4.63
CA LEU A 109 3.25 -17.22 -3.88
C LEU A 109 2.18 -16.16 -3.59
N TYR A 110 1.33 -15.83 -4.57
CA TYR A 110 0.20 -14.92 -4.35
C TYR A 110 -0.78 -15.46 -3.30
N ALA A 111 -1.11 -16.75 -3.35
CA ALA A 111 -2.00 -17.37 -2.36
C ALA A 111 -1.40 -17.33 -0.95
N VAL A 112 -0.10 -17.59 -0.81
CA VAL A 112 0.61 -17.49 0.47
C VAL A 112 0.65 -16.04 0.96
N SER A 113 0.91 -15.07 0.08
CA SER A 113 0.89 -13.65 0.42
C SER A 113 -0.48 -13.21 0.94
N GLU A 114 -1.56 -13.59 0.26
CA GLU A 114 -2.92 -13.25 0.68
C GLU A 114 -3.25 -13.90 2.04
N SER A 115 -2.82 -15.15 2.26
CA SER A 115 -2.98 -15.80 3.56
C SER A 115 -2.17 -15.11 4.67
N LEU A 116 -0.97 -14.65 4.36
CA LEU A 116 -0.10 -13.93 5.29
C LEU A 116 -0.72 -12.59 5.67
N GLU A 117 -1.22 -11.83 4.69
CA GLU A 117 -1.91 -10.55 4.90
C GLU A 117 -3.13 -10.73 5.81
N LYS A 118 -3.98 -11.74 5.56
CA LYS A 118 -5.10 -12.08 6.44
C LYS A 118 -4.63 -12.38 7.86
N ARG A 119 -3.57 -13.17 8.01
CA ARG A 119 -3.05 -13.54 9.33
C ARG A 119 -2.43 -12.36 10.07
N LEU A 120 -1.84 -11.40 9.36
CA LEU A 120 -1.34 -10.16 9.96
C LEU A 120 -2.49 -9.29 10.48
N ILE A 121 -3.58 -9.17 9.74
CA ILE A 121 -4.78 -8.43 10.19
C ILE A 121 -5.37 -9.10 11.45
N GLU A 122 -5.45 -10.42 11.47
CA GLU A 122 -5.87 -11.18 12.66
C GLU A 122 -4.92 -10.94 13.86
N LEU A 123 -3.62 -10.91 13.61
CA LEU A 123 -2.63 -10.64 14.65
C LEU A 123 -2.79 -9.23 15.25
N GLU A 124 -2.96 -8.22 14.40
CA GLU A 124 -3.23 -6.84 14.82
C GLU A 124 -4.48 -6.77 15.71
N SER A 125 -5.57 -7.42 15.29
CA SER A 125 -6.81 -7.51 16.07
C SER A 125 -6.59 -8.15 17.45
N VAL A 126 -5.76 -9.20 17.53
CA VAL A 126 -5.43 -9.87 18.80
C VAL A 126 -4.55 -9.00 19.70
N ILE A 127 -3.62 -8.23 19.11
CA ILE A 127 -2.79 -7.27 19.86
C ILE A 127 -3.67 -6.20 20.48
N GLU A 128 -4.54 -5.57 19.69
CA GLU A 128 -5.47 -4.53 20.17
C GLU A 128 -6.36 -5.04 21.30
N GLU A 129 -6.94 -6.24 21.15
CA GLU A 129 -7.76 -6.86 22.21
C GLU A 129 -6.93 -7.12 23.48
N THR A 130 -5.70 -7.58 23.33
CA THR A 130 -4.81 -7.84 24.47
C THR A 130 -4.46 -6.55 25.21
N GLU A 131 -4.14 -5.48 24.48
CA GLU A 131 -3.87 -4.16 25.04
C GLU A 131 -5.10 -3.60 25.78
N PHE A 132 -6.28 -3.74 25.17
CA PHE A 132 -7.54 -3.32 25.80
C PHE A 132 -7.83 -4.09 27.10
N GLN A 133 -7.63 -5.41 27.11
CA GLN A 133 -7.80 -6.20 28.33
C GLN A 133 -6.79 -5.82 29.40
N ASN A 134 -5.53 -5.57 29.04
CA ASN A 134 -4.51 -5.10 29.98
C ASN A 134 -4.91 -3.75 30.61
N LEU A 135 -5.40 -2.81 29.79
CA LEU A 135 -5.88 -1.51 30.26
C LEU A 135 -7.06 -1.67 31.23
N LYS A 136 -8.02 -2.54 30.90
CA LYS A 136 -9.16 -2.87 31.78
C LYS A 136 -8.71 -3.45 33.12
N VAL A 137 -7.73 -4.34 33.12
CA VAL A 137 -7.15 -4.90 34.35
C VAL A 137 -6.47 -3.82 35.18
N GLN A 138 -5.69 -2.94 34.56
CA GLN A 138 -5.04 -1.81 35.24
C GLN A 138 -6.07 -0.87 35.89
N HIS A 139 -7.13 -0.49 35.16
CA HIS A 139 -8.19 0.35 35.72
C HIS A 139 -8.91 -0.32 36.88
N LYS A 140 -9.22 -1.62 36.78
CA LYS A 140 -9.81 -2.37 37.90
C LYS A 140 -8.90 -2.38 39.12
N TYR A 141 -7.60 -2.57 38.91
CA TYR A 141 -6.61 -2.52 39.97
C TYR A 141 -6.57 -1.14 40.65
N HIS A 142 -6.51 -0.05 39.88
CA HIS A 142 -6.53 1.30 40.42
C HIS A 142 -7.83 1.62 41.18
N LEU A 143 -8.98 1.14 40.69
CA LEU A 143 -10.25 1.31 41.37
C LEU A 143 -10.28 0.57 42.72
N ALA A 144 -9.79 -0.67 42.76
CA ALA A 144 -9.69 -1.45 43.99
C ALA A 144 -8.75 -0.78 45.01
N GLN A 145 -7.59 -0.27 44.57
CA GLN A 145 -6.69 0.49 45.42
C GLN A 145 -7.34 1.77 45.96
N TYR A 146 -8.09 2.48 45.14
CA TYR A 146 -8.79 3.69 45.56
C TYR A 146 -9.87 3.37 46.60
N GLN A 147 -10.66 2.32 46.39
CA GLN A 147 -11.66 1.85 47.36
C GLN A 147 -11.02 1.51 48.70
N LEU A 148 -9.92 0.76 48.70
CA LEU A 148 -9.19 0.40 49.92
C LEU A 148 -8.66 1.64 50.66
N LYS A 149 -8.05 2.60 49.95
CA LYS A 149 -7.59 3.86 50.55
C LYS A 149 -8.74 4.67 51.14
N LYS A 150 -9.89 4.69 50.45
CA LYS A 150 -11.08 5.40 50.92
C LYS A 150 -11.65 4.75 52.17
N GLU A 151 -11.71 3.42 52.21
CA GLU A 151 -12.16 2.67 53.38
C GLU A 151 -11.23 2.89 54.58
N GLU A 152 -9.91 2.85 54.37
CA GLU A 152 -8.93 3.16 55.43
C GLU A 152 -9.07 4.61 55.93
N SER A 153 -9.30 5.58 55.04
CA SER A 153 -9.53 6.98 55.43
C SER A 153 -10.82 7.16 56.23
N LEU A 154 -11.87 6.42 55.89
CA LEU A 154 -13.16 6.44 56.57
C LEU A 154 -13.04 5.79 57.96
N GLU A 155 -12.31 4.68 58.08
CA GLU A 155 -12.03 4.03 59.36
C GLU A 155 -11.23 4.96 60.29
N LYS A 156 -10.19 5.63 59.77
CA LYS A 156 -9.43 6.65 60.51
C LYS A 156 -10.32 7.81 60.96
N PHE A 157 -11.20 8.29 60.08
CA PHE A 157 -12.13 9.36 60.41
C PHE A 157 -13.12 8.94 61.50
N LYS A 158 -13.72 7.75 61.40
CA LYS A 158 -14.60 7.18 62.44
C LYS A 158 -13.90 7.08 63.78
N LYS A 159 -12.68 6.53 63.81
CA LYS A 159 -11.89 6.42 65.04
C LYS A 159 -11.61 7.79 65.66
N THR A 160 -11.21 8.77 64.84
CA THR A 160 -10.97 10.14 65.31
C THR A 160 -12.25 10.78 65.85
N LEU A 161 -13.40 10.54 65.20
CA LEU A 161 -14.70 11.03 65.64
C LEU A 161 -15.12 10.41 66.98
N GLU A 162 -14.92 9.10 67.16
CA GLU A 162 -15.20 8.38 68.40
C GLU A 162 -14.30 8.86 69.54
N GLU A 163 -13.00 9.03 69.29
CA GLU A 163 -12.05 9.59 70.27
C GLU A 163 -12.46 11.01 70.69
N ASN A 164 -12.84 11.86 69.73
CA ASN A 164 -13.31 13.22 70.01
C ASN A 164 -14.63 13.22 70.79
N HIS A 165 -15.58 12.35 70.42
CA HIS A 165 -16.85 12.23 71.12
C HIS A 165 -16.63 11.77 72.57
N SER A 166 -15.81 10.74 72.78
CA SER A 166 -15.47 10.23 74.11
C SER A 166 -14.82 11.31 74.99
N LYS A 167 -13.88 12.09 74.43
CA LYS A 167 -13.28 13.24 75.13
C LYS A 167 -14.32 14.29 75.49
N ASN A 168 -15.17 14.69 74.55
CA ASN A 168 -16.23 15.68 74.80
C ASN A 168 -17.20 15.22 75.90
N VAL A 169 -17.59 13.94 75.89
CA VAL A 169 -18.46 13.38 76.92
C VAL A 169 -17.77 13.40 78.27
N ALA A 170 -16.50 12.96 78.35
CA ALA A 170 -15.73 12.98 79.58
C ALA A 170 -15.54 14.41 80.14
N GLU A 171 -15.26 15.39 79.29
CA GLU A 171 -15.15 16.80 79.67
C GLU A 171 -16.49 17.35 80.18
N TYR A 172 -17.60 17.02 79.50
CA TYR A 172 -18.94 17.41 79.90
C TYR A 172 -19.34 16.80 81.25
N GLU A 173 -19.07 15.52 81.45
CA GLU A 173 -19.32 14.81 82.72
C GLU A 173 -18.45 15.37 83.85
N ALA A 174 -17.16 15.64 83.61
CA ALA A 174 -16.28 16.26 84.59
C ALA A 174 -16.77 17.65 84.99
N LYS A 175 -17.18 18.48 84.03
CA LYS A 175 -17.77 19.80 84.28
C LYS A 175 -19.05 19.69 85.11
N LYS A 176 -19.96 18.79 84.75
CA LYS A 176 -21.19 18.52 85.53
C LYS A 176 -20.87 18.07 86.95
N LYS A 177 -19.92 17.13 87.12
CA LYS A 177 -19.50 16.62 88.42
C LYS A 177 -18.93 17.73 89.30
N SER A 178 -18.09 18.60 88.76
CA SER A 178 -17.54 19.76 89.47
C SER A 178 -18.65 20.70 89.96
N ILE A 179 -19.64 21.01 89.09
CA ILE A 179 -20.80 21.83 89.47
C ILE A 179 -21.60 21.18 90.59
N PHE A 180 -21.84 19.87 90.53
CA PHE A 180 -22.55 19.16 91.59
C PHE A 180 -21.78 19.13 92.91
N GLN A 181 -20.46 18.93 92.88
CA GLN A 181 -19.61 18.96 94.06
C GLN A 181 -19.59 20.35 94.71
N GLU A 182 -19.48 21.41 93.93
CA GLU A 182 -19.54 22.78 94.42
C GLU A 182 -20.90 23.06 95.08
N ARG A 183 -22.01 22.70 94.41
CA ARG A 183 -23.35 22.80 94.99
C ARG A 183 -23.46 22.02 96.30
N GLN A 184 -22.99 20.77 96.34
CA GLN A 184 -23.02 19.95 97.54
C GLN A 184 -22.22 20.57 98.68
N LYS A 185 -21.04 21.14 98.39
CA LYS A 185 -20.22 21.84 99.38
C LYS A 185 -20.92 23.07 99.93
N VAL A 186 -21.53 23.89 99.07
CA VAL A 186 -22.34 25.05 99.48
C VAL A 186 -23.50 24.61 100.38
N PHE A 187 -24.22 23.54 100.03
CA PHE A 187 -25.29 23.00 100.87
C PHE A 187 -24.77 22.44 102.21
N GLN A 188 -23.62 21.77 102.23
CA GLN A 188 -23.00 21.28 103.47
C GLN A 188 -22.54 22.41 104.37
N ASP A 189 -21.95 23.46 103.83
CA ASP A 189 -21.49 24.62 104.58
C ASP A 189 -22.69 25.41 105.15
N ALA A 190 -23.77 25.58 104.37
CA ALA A 190 -25.04 26.12 104.86
C ALA A 190 -25.63 25.26 105.98
N PHE A 191 -25.68 23.94 105.81
CA PHE A 191 -26.19 23.02 106.83
C PHE A 191 -25.36 23.02 108.12
N LYS A 192 -24.03 23.09 108.02
CA LYS A 192 -23.15 23.26 109.20
C LYS A 192 -23.44 24.57 109.93
N SER A 193 -23.58 25.65 109.17
CA SER A 193 -23.97 26.94 109.73
C SER A 193 -25.33 26.85 110.45
N ASP A 194 -26.31 26.18 109.86
CA ASP A 194 -27.62 25.95 110.48
C ASP A 194 -27.51 25.12 111.77
N ILE A 195 -26.66 24.09 111.81
CA ILE A 195 -26.37 23.30 113.02
C ILE A 195 -25.71 24.15 114.11
N GLU A 196 -24.73 24.99 113.75
CA GLU A 196 -24.07 25.89 114.69
C GLU A 196 -25.04 26.93 115.25
N LEU A 197 -25.93 27.44 114.40
CA LEU A 197 -27.02 28.32 114.81
C LEU A 197 -28.00 27.61 115.75
N TYR A 198 -28.38 26.37 115.45
CA TYR A 198 -29.24 25.56 116.31
C TYR A 198 -28.61 25.29 117.68
N LYS A 199 -27.30 24.96 117.72
CA LYS A 199 -26.57 24.73 118.98
C LYS A 199 -26.46 25.99 119.85
N SER A 200 -26.44 27.17 119.24
CA SER A 200 -26.31 28.44 119.96
C SER A 200 -27.64 29.05 120.38
N LEU A 201 -28.72 28.88 119.60
CA LEU A 201 -30.04 29.47 119.89
C LEU A 201 -31.14 28.47 120.32
N GLY A 202 -30.96 27.16 120.14
CA GLY A 202 -31.92 26.14 120.56
C GLY A 202 -33.14 25.94 119.64
N THR A 203 -33.24 26.68 118.53
CA THR A 203 -34.31 26.58 117.53
C THR A 203 -33.73 26.71 116.12
N LEU A 204 -34.16 25.86 115.18
CA LEU A 204 -33.73 25.99 113.77
C LEU A 204 -34.42 27.21 113.14
N PRO A 205 -33.75 27.94 112.22
CA PRO A 205 -34.43 28.92 111.38
C PRO A 205 -35.54 28.23 110.58
N GLU A 206 -36.77 28.77 110.64
CA GLU A 206 -37.80 28.36 109.68
C GLU A 206 -37.27 28.69 108.28
N MET A 207 -37.17 27.65 107.45
CA MET A 207 -36.76 27.77 106.05
C MET A 207 -37.89 28.45 105.26
N ASN A 208 -38.04 29.76 105.45
CA ASN A 208 -38.95 30.62 104.70
C ASN A 208 -38.38 30.88 103.32
N ASN A 209 -38.24 29.82 102.52
CA ASN A 209 -38.09 29.86 101.08
C ASN A 209 -38.57 28.54 100.44
N ARG A 210 -39.76 28.08 100.85
CA ARG A 210 -40.71 27.52 99.88
C ARG A 210 -41.48 28.68 99.24
N LYS A 211 -40.82 29.47 98.39
CA LYS A 211 -41.57 29.95 97.23
C LYS A 211 -42.01 28.69 96.51
N LYS A 212 -43.29 28.55 96.17
CA LYS A 212 -43.81 27.51 95.27
C LYS A 212 -42.79 27.29 94.12
N GLN A 213 -41.92 26.31 94.25
CA GLN A 213 -41.58 25.55 93.07
C GLN A 213 -42.85 24.77 92.87
N ASN A 214 -43.56 25.09 91.78
CA ASN A 214 -44.48 24.13 91.20
C ASN A 214 -43.65 22.85 91.09
N GLY A 215 -43.90 21.92 92.01
CA GLY A 215 -43.39 20.58 91.87
C GLY A 215 -44.07 20.08 90.61
N ALA A 216 -43.37 20.18 89.48
CA ALA A 216 -43.61 19.23 88.42
C ALA A 216 -43.22 17.88 89.02
N LEU A 217 -44.20 17.19 89.63
CA LEU A 217 -44.19 15.74 89.69
C LEU A 217 -43.88 15.29 88.25
N LEU A 218 -42.99 14.31 88.08
CA LEU A 218 -42.66 13.81 86.74
C LEU A 218 -43.89 13.33 85.94
N GLU A 219 -45.04 13.13 86.60
CA GLU A 219 -46.34 12.84 85.98
C GLU A 219 -46.98 14.04 85.25
N GLU A 220 -46.56 15.28 85.48
CA GLU A 220 -47.13 16.51 84.88
C GLU A 220 -46.23 17.17 83.81
N ILE A 221 -45.11 16.55 83.42
CA ILE A 221 -44.36 17.00 82.24
C ILE A 221 -45.05 16.43 81.00
N GLN A 222 -45.98 17.18 80.42
CA GLN A 222 -46.33 16.99 79.02
C GLN A 222 -45.17 17.51 78.16
N ILE A 223 -44.45 16.59 77.53
CA ILE A 223 -43.56 16.92 76.43
C ILE A 223 -44.48 17.26 75.27
N ASP A 224 -44.63 18.55 74.97
CA ASP A 224 -45.23 18.96 73.71
C ASP A 224 -44.32 18.44 72.59
N PHE A 225 -44.79 17.40 71.93
CA PHE A 225 -44.11 16.80 70.79
C PHE A 225 -44.32 17.72 69.58
N ASP A 226 -43.38 18.65 69.36
CA ASP A 226 -43.39 19.50 68.18
C ASP A 226 -42.64 18.80 67.03
N GLN A 227 -43.40 18.09 66.19
CA GLN A 227 -42.90 17.42 64.98
C GLN A 227 -42.11 18.38 64.07
N SER A 228 -42.43 19.69 64.11
CA SER A 228 -41.82 20.69 63.24
C SER A 228 -40.35 20.97 63.60
N GLU A 229 -39.98 20.97 64.89
CA GLU A 229 -38.58 21.11 65.33
C GLU A 229 -37.75 19.88 64.94
N LEU A 230 -38.37 18.70 65.03
CA LEU A 230 -37.73 17.42 64.73
C LEU A 230 -37.44 17.30 63.21
N ASP A 231 -38.40 17.70 62.38
CA ASP A 231 -38.24 17.74 60.92
C ASP A 231 -37.19 18.80 60.50
N GLN A 232 -37.13 19.93 61.20
CA GLN A 232 -36.11 20.96 60.96
C GLN A 232 -34.70 20.44 61.30
N PHE A 233 -34.54 19.73 62.42
CA PHE A 233 -33.28 19.08 62.80
C PHE A 233 -32.81 18.01 61.80
N PHE A 234 -33.73 17.25 61.19
CA PHE A 234 -33.39 16.29 60.14
C PHE A 234 -33.06 16.95 58.80
N SER A 235 -33.69 18.10 58.49
CA SER A 235 -33.42 18.83 57.26
C SER A 235 -32.09 19.60 57.25
N ASP A 236 -31.66 20.12 58.41
CA ASP A 236 -30.39 20.86 58.53
C ASP A 236 -29.15 19.94 58.51
N ASN A 237 -29.32 18.63 58.76
CA ASN A 237 -28.27 17.62 58.62
C ASN A 237 -28.22 16.96 57.23
N ALA A 238 -29.03 17.42 56.27
CA ALA A 238 -29.14 16.86 54.92
C ALA A 238 -28.49 17.73 53.82
N LYS A 239 -27.50 18.56 54.16
CA LYS A 239 -26.65 19.28 53.19
C LYS A 239 -25.21 18.79 53.21
#